data_AF-A0A7W0LZM5-F1
#
_entry.id   AF-A0A7W0LZM5-F1
#
_cell.length_a   1.000
_cell.length_b   1.000
_cell.length_c   1.000
_cell.angle_alpha   90.00
_cell.angle_beta   90.00
_cell.angle_gamma   90.00
#
_symmetry.space_group_name_H-M   'P 1'
#
loop_
_entity.id
_entity.type
_entity.pdbx_description
1 polymer ?
#
loop_
_entity_poly.entity_id
_entity_poly.type
_entity_poly.pdbx_seq_one_letter_code
_entity_poly.pdbx_strand_id
1 'polypeptide(L)'
;MAAVLAGCSKQDSEQVGRLALPEPASDRAMYTKDLWGGAWLAAAVVGVFVWGLIIWVVVRYRRRSEDEVPTQTRYNLPIEVLYTIAPLIIIAVLFYFTVDVQRAVTVGAYRSNPALAGQSIDATAAAGGEGHLIQVVGQKWA
;
A
#
# COMPACT_ATOMS: atom_id res chain seq x y z
N MET A 1 30.42 -17.38 -0.61
CA MET A 1 29.84 -16.77 0.62
C MET A 1 30.47 -15.39 0.82
N ALA A 2 29.99 -14.36 0.11
CA ALA A 2 30.50 -12.99 0.22
C ALA A 2 29.41 -11.94 -0.10
N ALA A 3 28.14 -12.31 0.04
CA ALA A 3 27.00 -11.43 -0.26
C ALA A 3 26.28 -10.92 1.01
N VAL A 4 26.78 -11.24 2.21
CA VAL A 4 26.08 -10.96 3.48
C VAL A 4 26.56 -9.66 4.16
N LEU A 5 27.64 -9.02 3.68
CA LEU A 5 28.24 -7.84 4.36
C LEU A 5 28.04 -6.48 3.66
N ALA A 6 27.34 -6.38 2.53
CA ALA A 6 27.17 -5.10 1.82
C ALA A 6 26.06 -4.18 2.38
N GLY A 7 25.43 -4.52 3.51
CA GLY A 7 24.21 -3.85 4.00
C GLY A 7 24.40 -2.74 5.06
N CYS A 8 25.62 -2.23 5.30
CA CYS A 8 25.90 -1.36 6.46
C CYS A 8 25.96 0.16 6.17
N SER A 9 25.38 0.64 5.07
CA SER A 9 25.17 2.10 4.92
C SER A 9 23.77 2.46 5.45
N LYS A 10 23.70 3.49 6.32
CA LYS A 10 22.41 3.97 6.88
C LYS A 10 21.43 4.38 5.76
N GLN A 11 21.98 4.93 4.68
CA GLN A 11 21.23 5.36 3.50
C GLN A 11 20.58 4.17 2.77
N ASP A 12 21.28 3.04 2.65
CA ASP A 12 20.73 1.83 2.03
C ASP A 12 19.68 1.18 2.94
N SER A 13 19.88 1.19 4.26
CA SER A 13 18.90 0.65 5.21
C SER A 13 17.59 1.43 5.22
N GLU A 14 17.63 2.76 5.10
CA GLU A 14 16.43 3.58 4.94
C GLU A 14 15.80 3.40 3.55
N GLN A 15 16.59 3.20 2.51
CA GLN A 15 16.07 2.92 1.16
C GLN A 15 15.33 1.58 1.10
N VAL A 16 15.83 0.55 1.80
CA VAL A 16 15.11 -0.72 1.97
C VAL A 16 13.84 -0.53 2.80
N GLY A 17 13.90 0.27 3.87
CA GLY A 17 12.72 0.62 4.69
C GLY A 17 11.63 1.39 3.93
N ARG A 18 11.99 2.11 2.86
CA ARG A 18 11.06 2.81 1.95
C ARG A 18 10.48 1.92 0.84
N LEU A 19 10.90 0.66 0.73
CA LEU A 19 10.40 -0.31 -0.27
C LEU A 19 10.36 0.29 -1.69
N ALA A 20 11.52 0.76 -2.16
CA ALA A 20 11.76 1.36 -3.48
C ALA A 20 11.19 2.77 -3.73
N LEU A 21 10.68 3.50 -2.72
CA LEU A 21 10.46 4.94 -2.84
C LEU A 21 11.73 5.77 -2.59
N PRO A 22 11.92 6.87 -3.36
CA PRO A 22 12.91 7.88 -3.04
C PRO A 22 12.57 8.61 -1.73
N GLU A 23 13.53 9.36 -1.22
CA GLU A 23 13.33 10.17 -0.02
C GLU A 23 12.30 11.30 -0.30
N PRO A 24 11.30 11.48 0.58
CA PRO A 24 10.29 12.51 0.41
C PRO A 24 10.89 13.91 0.55
N ALA A 25 10.83 14.70 -0.53
CA ALA A 25 11.38 16.06 -0.59
C ALA A 25 10.34 17.17 -0.33
N SER A 26 9.10 16.83 0.04
CA SER A 26 8.04 17.80 0.33
C SER A 26 7.09 17.30 1.43
N ASP A 27 6.39 18.23 2.06
CA ASP A 27 5.38 17.94 3.09
C ASP A 27 4.27 17.02 2.57
N ARG A 28 3.95 17.11 1.27
CA ARG A 28 2.95 16.26 0.61
C ARG A 28 3.46 14.83 0.39
N ALA A 29 4.75 14.68 0.08
CA ALA A 29 5.35 13.38 -0.19
C ALA A 29 5.39 12.48 1.06
N MET A 30 5.37 13.08 2.26
CA MET A 30 5.31 12.32 3.52
C MET A 30 4.02 11.49 3.61
N TYR A 31 2.86 12.06 3.27
CA TYR A 31 1.59 11.33 3.29
C TYR A 31 1.57 10.15 2.31
N THR A 32 2.16 10.33 1.13
CA THR A 32 2.27 9.25 0.13
C THR A 32 3.20 8.14 0.59
N LYS A 33 4.32 8.48 1.25
CA LYS A 33 5.25 7.50 1.82
C LYS A 33 4.58 6.64 2.89
N ASP A 34 3.79 7.23 3.78
CA ASP A 34 3.10 6.50 4.84
C ASP A 34 2.04 5.54 4.28
N LEU A 35 1.26 6.00 3.29
CA LEU A 35 0.31 5.15 2.57
C LEU A 35 0.99 3.97 1.89
N TRP A 36 2.13 4.20 1.25
CA TRP A 36 2.91 3.16 0.59
C TRP A 36 3.39 2.09 1.56
N GLY A 37 3.97 2.51 2.69
CA GLY A 37 4.41 1.59 3.73
C GLY A 37 3.25 0.74 4.25
N GLY A 38 2.10 1.36 4.50
CA GLY A 38 0.88 0.67 4.92
C GLY A 38 0.36 -0.33 3.86
N ALA A 39 0.37 0.06 2.59
CA ALA A 39 -0.07 -0.81 1.49
C ALA A 39 0.82 -2.04 1.34
N TRP A 40 2.15 -1.88 1.42
CA TRP A 40 3.08 -3.00 1.40
C TRP A 40 2.94 -3.91 2.61
N LEU A 41 2.72 -3.35 3.80
CA LEU A 41 2.48 -4.15 4.99
C LEU A 41 1.22 -5.00 4.82
N ALA A 42 0.12 -4.41 4.34
CA ALA A 42 -1.11 -5.14 4.06
C ALA A 42 -0.88 -6.26 3.01
N ALA A 43 -0.17 -5.96 1.92
CA ALA A 43 0.18 -6.93 0.91
C ALA A 43 1.06 -8.06 1.46
N ALA A 44 2.04 -7.75 2.31
CA ALA A 44 2.91 -8.73 2.94
C ALA A 44 2.14 -9.67 3.87
N VAL A 45 1.19 -9.14 4.67
CA VAL A 45 0.32 -9.96 5.55
C VAL A 45 -0.47 -10.98 4.72
N VAL A 46 -1.12 -10.52 3.63
CA VAL A 46 -1.87 -11.41 2.73
C VAL A 46 -0.93 -12.41 2.04
N GLY A 47 0.22 -11.96 1.56
CA GLY A 47 1.21 -12.81 0.89
C GLY A 47 1.72 -13.93 1.79
N VAL A 48 2.14 -13.60 3.02
CA VAL A 48 2.60 -14.57 4.01
C VAL A 48 1.49 -15.54 4.39
N PHE A 49 0.26 -15.05 4.55
CA PHE A 49 -0.89 -15.91 4.83
C PHE A 49 -1.12 -16.94 3.72
N VAL A 50 -1.18 -16.50 2.47
CA VAL A 50 -1.40 -17.39 1.31
C VAL A 50 -0.23 -18.36 1.14
N TRP A 51 1.02 -17.91 1.26
CA TRP A 51 2.18 -18.77 1.19
C TRP A 51 2.20 -19.81 2.32
N GLY A 52 1.83 -19.41 3.53
CA GLY A 52 1.69 -20.32 4.67
C GLY A 52 0.67 -21.42 4.39
N LEU A 53 -0.50 -21.06 3.83
CA LEU A 53 -1.53 -22.03 3.44
C LEU A 53 -1.07 -22.97 2.33
N ILE A 54 -0.36 -22.46 1.31
CA ILE A 54 0.18 -23.28 0.23
C ILE A 54 1.17 -24.31 0.78
N ILE A 55 2.14 -23.87 1.58
CA ILE A 55 3.15 -24.74 2.20
C ILE A 55 2.47 -25.77 3.10
N TRP A 56 1.49 -25.34 3.90
CA TRP A 56 0.70 -26.23 4.75
C TRP A 56 0.03 -27.34 3.93
N VAL A 57 -0.66 -26.97 2.83
CA VAL A 57 -1.36 -27.95 1.99
C VAL A 57 -0.37 -28.93 1.35
N VAL A 58 0.75 -28.42 0.82
CA VAL A 58 1.80 -29.22 0.18
C VAL A 58 2.38 -30.26 1.16
N VAL A 59 2.62 -29.90 2.42
CA VAL A 59 3.19 -30.83 3.41
C VAL A 59 2.13 -31.77 3.98
N ARG A 60 0.93 -31.26 4.30
CA ARG A 60 -0.11 -31.99 5.03
C ARG A 60 -0.90 -32.96 4.16
N TYR A 61 -1.20 -32.60 2.91
CA TYR A 61 -2.05 -33.38 2.00
C TYR A 61 -1.26 -34.01 0.84
N ARG A 62 0.07 -34.13 0.97
CA ARG A 62 0.89 -34.87 0.01
C ARG A 62 0.45 -36.34 -0.05
N ARG A 63 0.14 -36.84 -1.26
CA ARG A 63 -0.23 -38.25 -1.51
C ARG A 63 0.83 -39.20 -0.94
N ARG A 64 0.39 -40.23 -0.19
CA ARG A 64 1.29 -41.23 0.42
C ARG A 64 1.08 -42.64 -0.12
N SER A 65 -0.07 -42.94 -0.70
CA SER A 65 -0.39 -44.24 -1.30
C SER A 65 -1.14 -44.08 -2.63
N GLU A 66 -1.01 -45.06 -3.53
CA GLU A 66 -1.70 -45.07 -4.84
C GLU A 66 -3.23 -45.19 -4.70
N ASP A 67 -3.71 -45.92 -3.67
CA ASP A 67 -5.14 -46.19 -3.44
C ASP A 67 -5.89 -45.03 -2.75
N GLU A 68 -5.23 -43.89 -2.53
CA GLU A 68 -5.82 -42.74 -1.84
C GLU A 68 -6.73 -41.95 -2.79
N VAL A 69 -8.02 -42.30 -2.80
CA VAL A 69 -9.05 -41.60 -3.58
C VAL A 69 -9.47 -40.32 -2.85
N PRO A 70 -9.36 -39.12 -3.48
CA PRO A 70 -9.68 -37.87 -2.82
C PRO A 70 -11.18 -37.73 -2.54
N THR A 71 -11.52 -37.20 -1.36
CA THR A 71 -12.91 -36.89 -1.00
C THR A 71 -13.45 -35.78 -1.90
N GLN A 72 -14.53 -36.05 -2.64
CA GLN A 72 -15.20 -35.04 -3.45
C GLN A 72 -16.08 -34.14 -2.58
N THR A 73 -15.51 -33.10 -1.98
CA THR A 73 -16.29 -32.05 -1.33
C THR A 73 -16.74 -31.06 -2.40
N ARG A 74 -18.01 -31.07 -2.77
CA ARG A 74 -18.59 -30.12 -3.72
C ARG A 74 -19.43 -29.08 -2.96
N TYR A 75 -19.27 -27.81 -3.31
CA TYR A 75 -20.05 -26.66 -2.84
C TYR A 75 -19.92 -26.38 -1.33
N ASN A 76 -18.91 -25.58 -0.98
CA ASN A 76 -18.73 -25.11 0.39
C ASN A 76 -19.14 -23.64 0.47
N LEU A 77 -20.46 -23.36 0.46
CA LEU A 77 -20.98 -21.99 0.49
C LEU A 77 -20.32 -21.07 1.55
N PRO A 78 -20.02 -21.52 2.79
CA PRO A 78 -19.37 -20.66 3.77
C PRO A 78 -17.94 -20.20 3.39
N ILE A 79 -17.12 -21.08 2.80
CA ILE A 79 -15.76 -20.68 2.38
C ILE A 79 -15.80 -19.80 1.13
N GLU A 80 -16.77 -20.04 0.25
CA GLU A 80 -17.00 -19.22 -0.94
C GLU A 80 -17.35 -17.77 -0.60
N VAL A 81 -18.18 -17.57 0.42
CA VAL A 81 -18.50 -16.24 0.95
C VAL A 81 -17.25 -15.60 1.61
N LEU A 82 -16.43 -16.39 2.32
CA LEU A 82 -15.24 -15.87 2.98
C LEU A 82 -14.23 -15.27 2.00
N TYR A 83 -13.83 -16.02 0.95
CA TYR A 83 -12.81 -15.54 0.02
C TYR A 83 -13.31 -14.48 -0.97
N THR A 84 -14.61 -14.18 -0.99
CA THR A 84 -15.17 -13.08 -1.80
C THR A 84 -15.33 -11.80 -0.99
N ILE A 85 -15.83 -11.90 0.25
CA ILE A 85 -16.01 -10.73 1.14
C ILE A 85 -14.66 -10.25 1.69
N ALA A 86 -13.77 -11.15 2.09
CA ALA A 86 -12.51 -10.75 2.71
C ALA A 86 -11.66 -9.84 1.79
N PRO A 87 -11.44 -10.16 0.49
CA PRO A 87 -10.75 -9.25 -0.42
C PRO A 87 -11.46 -7.91 -0.61
N LEU A 88 -12.80 -7.91 -0.62
CA LEU A 88 -13.58 -6.68 -0.75
C LEU A 88 -13.35 -5.73 0.43
N ILE A 89 -13.33 -6.26 1.66
CA ILE A 89 -13.04 -5.46 2.87
C ILE A 89 -11.62 -4.89 2.82
N ILE A 90 -10.63 -5.69 2.43
CA ILE A 90 -9.24 -5.25 2.31
C ILE A 90 -9.14 -4.05 1.34
N ILE A 91 -9.78 -4.16 0.17
CA ILE A 91 -9.81 -3.08 -0.82
C ILE A 91 -10.56 -1.86 -0.29
N ALA A 92 -11.70 -2.04 0.38
CA ALA A 92 -12.49 -0.93 0.94
C ALA A 92 -11.69 -0.12 1.97
N VAL A 93 -10.95 -0.81 2.85
CA VAL A 93 -10.07 -0.17 3.85
C VAL A 93 -8.92 0.57 3.16
N LEU A 94 -8.24 -0.07 2.19
CA LEU A 94 -7.15 0.57 1.45
C LEU A 94 -7.65 1.81 0.69
N PHE A 95 -8.84 1.72 0.09
CA PHE A 95 -9.47 2.82 -0.64
C PHE A 95 -9.79 4.00 0.28
N TYR A 96 -10.31 3.73 1.48
CA TYR A 96 -10.58 4.77 2.47
C TYR A 96 -9.33 5.60 2.78
N PHE A 97 -8.20 4.94 3.07
CA PHE A 97 -6.93 5.63 3.31
C PHE A 97 -6.40 6.37 2.08
N THR A 98 -6.63 5.80 0.88
CA THR A 98 -6.26 6.45 -0.38
C THR A 98 -7.00 7.77 -0.57
N VAL A 99 -8.31 7.81 -0.32
CA VAL A 99 -9.12 9.03 -0.44
C VAL A 99 -8.69 10.08 0.58
N ASP A 100 -8.36 9.67 1.82
CA ASP A 100 -7.88 10.57 2.86
C ASP A 100 -6.56 11.25 2.46
N VAL A 101 -5.60 10.47 1.94
CA VAL A 101 -4.32 10.97 1.45
C VAL A 101 -4.48 11.87 0.23
N GLN A 102 -5.37 11.53 -0.71
CA GLN A 102 -5.68 12.38 -1.86
C GLN A 102 -6.19 13.76 -1.43
N ARG A 103 -7.05 13.82 -0.41
CA ARG A 103 -7.55 15.09 0.16
C ARG A 103 -6.42 15.88 0.82
N ALA A 104 -5.55 15.22 1.58
CA ALA A 104 -4.41 15.86 2.23
C ALA A 104 -3.42 16.48 1.22
N VAL A 105 -3.14 15.78 0.10
CA VAL A 105 -2.26 16.29 -0.96
C VAL A 105 -2.87 17.47 -1.71
N THR A 106 -4.19 17.43 -1.96
CA THR A 106 -4.90 18.42 -2.78
C THR A 106 -5.28 19.68 -2.01
N VAL A 107 -5.77 19.53 -0.77
CA VAL A 107 -6.32 20.62 0.06
C VAL A 107 -5.36 21.05 1.19
N GLY A 108 -4.37 20.21 1.54
CA GLY A 108 -3.45 20.47 2.66
C GLY A 108 -3.99 20.09 4.05
N ALA A 109 -5.22 19.57 4.12
CA ALA A 109 -5.90 19.23 5.37
C ALA A 109 -5.78 17.73 5.68
N TYR A 110 -4.76 17.33 6.44
CA TYR A 110 -4.78 16.04 7.12
C TYR A 110 -5.61 16.16 8.42
N ARG A 111 -6.35 15.10 8.73
CA ARG A 111 -7.44 14.98 9.72
C ARG A 111 -7.16 15.49 11.15
N SER A 112 -5.94 15.89 11.49
CA SER A 112 -5.58 16.41 12.81
C SER A 112 -5.91 17.89 13.03
N ASN A 113 -6.33 18.65 12.01
CA ASN A 113 -6.70 20.06 12.18
C ASN A 113 -8.19 20.33 11.88
N PRO A 114 -9.06 20.44 12.90
CA PRO A 114 -10.49 20.73 12.70
C PRO A 114 -10.75 22.13 12.11
N ALA A 115 -9.76 23.03 12.11
CA ALA A 115 -9.88 24.36 11.50
C ALA A 115 -9.97 24.33 9.97
N LEU A 116 -9.56 23.23 9.33
CA LEU A 116 -9.49 23.11 7.87
C LEU A 116 -10.64 22.28 7.27
N ALA A 117 -11.55 21.75 8.12
CA ALA A 117 -12.65 20.88 7.70
C ALA A 117 -13.73 21.57 6.82
N GLY A 118 -13.61 22.88 6.60
CA GLY A 118 -14.52 23.68 5.77
C GLY A 118 -13.83 24.64 4.80
N GLN A 119 -12.49 24.60 4.66
CA GLN A 119 -11.80 25.44 3.68
C GLN A 119 -11.76 24.72 2.33
N SER A 120 -12.68 25.08 1.45
CA SER A 120 -12.51 24.86 0.02
C SER A 120 -11.19 25.52 -0.39
N ILE A 121 -10.40 24.80 -1.19
CA ILE A 121 -9.25 25.36 -1.90
C ILE A 121 -9.77 26.41 -2.87
N ASP A 122 -9.89 27.63 -2.38
CA ASP A 122 -9.95 28.80 -3.23
C ASP A 122 -8.57 28.89 -3.88
N ALA A 123 -8.50 28.63 -5.18
CA ALA A 123 -7.28 28.69 -5.98
C ALA A 123 -6.55 30.05 -5.85
N THR A 124 -7.23 31.06 -5.31
CA THR A 124 -6.74 32.40 -5.01
C THR A 124 -6.05 32.55 -3.65
N ALA A 125 -6.29 31.66 -2.67
CA ALA A 125 -5.64 31.74 -1.34
C ALA A 125 -4.22 31.16 -1.32
N ALA A 126 -3.92 30.18 -2.19
CA ALA A 126 -2.57 29.65 -2.37
C ALA A 126 -1.60 30.67 -3.01
N ALA A 127 -2.12 31.76 -3.58
CA ALA A 127 -1.35 32.84 -4.17
C ALA A 127 -0.87 33.90 -3.15
N GLY A 128 -1.17 33.74 -1.86
CA GLY A 128 -0.82 34.71 -0.80
C GLY A 128 0.43 34.39 0.03
N GLY A 129 1.06 33.23 -0.17
CA GLY A 129 2.36 32.90 0.42
C GLY A 129 3.49 33.24 -0.56
N GLU A 130 4.70 33.51 -0.06
CA GLU A 130 5.90 33.83 -0.85
C GLU A 130 6.33 32.66 -1.77
N GLY A 131 5.52 32.37 -2.79
CA GLY A 131 5.69 31.28 -3.73
C GLY A 131 6.06 31.82 -5.09
N HIS A 132 7.17 31.31 -5.64
CA HIS A 132 7.55 31.62 -7.02
C HIS A 132 6.64 30.86 -7.99
N LEU A 133 5.85 31.59 -8.79
CA LEU A 133 4.96 30.99 -9.78
C LEU A 133 5.76 30.58 -11.02
N ILE A 134 5.97 29.27 -11.20
CA ILE A 134 6.59 28.71 -12.41
C ILE A 134 5.48 28.18 -13.32
N GLN A 135 5.30 28.81 -14.48
CA GLN A 135 4.44 28.30 -15.53
C GLN A 135 5.21 27.22 -16.30
N VAL A 136 4.82 25.95 -16.16
CA VAL A 136 5.41 24.84 -16.89
C VAL A 136 4.51 24.52 -18.08
N VAL A 137 4.96 24.88 -19.29
CA VAL A 137 4.27 24.55 -20.55
C VAL A 137 4.97 23.33 -21.15
N GLY A 138 4.33 22.16 -21.09
CA GLY A 138 4.83 20.96 -21.75
C GLY A 138 4.81 21.13 -23.27
N GLN A 139 5.93 20.87 -23.94
CA GLN A 139 6.01 20.82 -25.39
C GLN A 139 5.98 19.36 -25.85
N LYS A 140 5.67 19.12 -27.12
CA LYS A 140 5.86 17.77 -27.66
C LYS A 140 7.36 17.43 -27.52
N TRP A 141 7.65 16.36 -26.79
CA TRP A 141 9.02 15.84 -26.57
C TRP A 141 9.95 16.72 -25.70
N ALA A 142 9.43 17.69 -24.95
CA ALA A 142 10.20 18.46 -23.96
C ALA A 142 9.35 18.91 -22.76
#